data_AF-A0AAV8DNG9-F1
#
_entry.id   AF-A0AAV8DNG9-F1
#
_cell.length_a   1.000
_cell.length_b   1.000
_cell.length_c   1.000
_cell.angle_alpha   90.00
_cell.angle_beta   90.00
_cell.angle_gamma   90.00
#
_symmetry.space_group_name_H-M   'P 1'
#
loop_
_entity.id
_entity.type
_entity.pdbx_description
1 polymer ?
#
loop_
_entity_poly.entity_id
_entity_poly.type
_entity_poly.pdbx_seq_one_letter_code
_entity_poly.pdbx_strand_id
1 'polypeptide(L)'
;MLHFIYTDSLPDMSDENIPLVIITQHLLVAADRYGLDGLKSLCEDRLSRDISMDTAISTLALAEELNLEELKDHCLCFISDPKNLLLLSVTDEYVQLMQRYPSLLKKIGDEIRGQF
;
A
#
# COMPACT_ATOMS: atom_id res chain seq x y z
N MET A 1 13.90 9.81 -6.44
CA MET A 1 13.26 10.80 -7.34
C MET A 1 14.18 11.29 -8.45
N LEU A 2 15.34 11.91 -8.17
CA LEU A 2 16.25 12.38 -9.23
C LEU A 2 16.68 11.28 -10.21
N HIS A 3 16.88 10.05 -9.71
CA HIS A 3 17.22 8.90 -10.55
C HIS A 3 16.12 8.64 -11.60
N PHE A 4 14.87 8.46 -11.18
CA PHE A 4 13.73 8.24 -12.09
C PHE A 4 13.54 9.39 -13.10
N ILE A 5 13.69 10.66 -12.69
CA ILE A 5 13.57 11.81 -13.61
C ILE A 5 14.63 11.77 -14.72
N TYR A 6 15.81 11.21 -14.43
CA TYR A 6 16.93 11.16 -15.39
C TYR A 6 17.06 9.82 -16.12
N THR A 7 16.58 8.71 -15.55
CA THR A 7 16.77 7.36 -16.10
C THR A 7 15.47 6.61 -16.38
N ASP A 8 14.32 7.20 -16.07
CA ASP A 8 12.98 6.59 -16.18
C ASP A 8 12.90 5.21 -15.49
N SER A 9 13.84 4.94 -14.57
CA SER A 9 14.05 3.66 -13.94
C SER A 9 14.05 3.83 -12.43
N LEU A 10 13.39 2.89 -11.75
CA LEU A 10 13.45 2.79 -10.30
C LEU A 10 14.91 2.49 -9.89
N PRO A 11 15.44 3.16 -8.86
CA PRO A 11 16.76 2.81 -8.36
C PRO A 11 16.71 1.37 -7.83
N ASP A 12 17.51 0.49 -8.43
CA ASP A 12 17.70 -0.88 -7.97
C ASP A 12 18.63 -0.83 -6.75
N MET A 13 18.06 -0.63 -5.57
CA MET A 13 18.80 -0.49 -4.31
C MET A 13 18.86 -1.82 -3.56
N SER A 14 19.11 -2.92 -4.28
CA SER A 14 19.33 -4.25 -3.70
C SER A 14 20.53 -4.31 -2.74
N ASP A 15 21.38 -3.28 -2.74
CA ASP A 15 22.59 -3.19 -1.90
C ASP A 15 22.35 -2.65 -0.49
N GLU A 16 21.25 -1.93 -0.25
CA GLU A 16 20.91 -1.43 1.09
C GLU A 16 19.89 -2.37 1.70
N ASN A 17 20.10 -2.83 2.94
CA ASN A 17 19.22 -3.72 3.72
C ASN A 17 17.82 -3.11 4.03
N ILE A 18 17.33 -2.20 3.20
CA ILE A 18 16.06 -1.51 3.31
C ILE A 18 15.05 -2.29 2.46
N PRO A 19 13.93 -2.76 3.03
CA PRO A 19 12.90 -3.45 2.28
C PRO A 19 12.47 -2.61 1.08
N LEU A 20 12.50 -3.21 -0.12
CA LEU A 20 12.10 -2.56 -1.38
C LEU A 20 10.73 -1.87 -1.24
N VAL A 21 9.81 -2.50 -0.50
CA VAL A 21 8.49 -1.98 -0.16
C VAL A 21 8.54 -0.59 0.49
N ILE A 22 9.43 -0.37 1.46
CA ILE A 22 9.56 0.94 2.15
C ILE A 22 10.05 2.00 1.15
N ILE A 23 10.98 1.63 0.27
CA ILE A 23 11.48 2.53 -0.78
C ILE A 23 10.36 2.88 -1.75
N THR A 24 9.57 1.88 -2.19
CA THR A 24 8.44 2.09 -3.09
C THR A 24 7.36 2.96 -2.46
N GLN A 25 7.07 2.78 -1.16
CA GLN A 25 6.16 3.64 -0.41
C GLN A 25 6.64 5.10 -0.37
N HIS A 26 7.90 5.33 0.00
CA HIS A 26 8.47 6.68 -0.03
C HIS A 26 8.47 7.29 -1.43
N LEU A 27 8.73 6.47 -2.45
CA LEU A 27 8.73 6.91 -3.84
C LEU A 27 7.32 7.21 -4.35
N LEU A 28 6.30 6.51 -3.86
CA LEU A 28 4.89 6.75 -4.19
C LEU A 28 4.43 8.10 -3.62
N VAL A 29 4.73 8.40 -2.36
CA VAL A 29 4.46 9.71 -1.73
C VAL A 29 5.13 10.84 -2.50
N ALA A 30 6.37 10.58 -2.92
CA ALA A 30 7.14 11.44 -3.78
C ALA A 30 6.50 11.63 -5.16
N ALA A 31 6.08 10.55 -5.82
CA ALA A 31 5.44 10.60 -7.13
C ALA A 31 4.15 11.42 -7.09
N ASP A 32 3.32 11.21 -6.07
CA ASP A 32 2.08 11.95 -5.87
C ASP A 32 2.32 13.44 -5.64
N ARG A 33 3.28 13.77 -4.75
CA ARG A 33 3.66 15.18 -4.48
C ARG A 33 4.17 15.91 -5.72
N TYR A 34 4.78 15.20 -6.68
CA TYR A 34 5.33 15.76 -7.90
C TYR A 34 4.41 15.57 -9.12
N GLY A 35 3.24 14.94 -8.96
CA GLY A 35 2.30 14.67 -10.06
C GLY A 35 2.87 13.75 -11.14
N LEU A 36 3.72 12.79 -10.77
CA LEU A 36 4.34 11.84 -11.68
C LEU A 36 3.47 10.58 -11.83
N ASP A 37 2.39 10.67 -12.60
CA ASP A 37 1.40 9.59 -12.75
C ASP A 37 2.02 8.26 -13.23
N GLY A 38 3.01 8.32 -14.14
CA GLY A 38 3.70 7.12 -14.63
C GLY A 38 4.50 6.39 -13.54
N LEU A 39 5.14 7.15 -12.65
CA LEU A 39 5.84 6.59 -11.49
C LEU A 39 4.86 6.05 -10.45
N LYS A 40 3.71 6.72 -10.28
CA LYS A 40 2.65 6.32 -9.37
C LYS A 40 2.13 4.92 -9.74
N SER A 41 1.78 4.71 -11.00
CA SER A 41 1.28 3.42 -11.50
C SER A 41 2.34 2.30 -11.41
N LEU A 42 3.61 2.62 -11.69
CA LEU A 42 4.71 1.65 -11.54
C LEU A 42 4.91 1.23 -10.08
N CYS A 43 4.88 2.19 -9.15
CA CYS A 43 4.99 1.92 -7.72
C CYS A 43 3.80 1.09 -7.21
N GLU A 44 2.60 1.35 -7.73
CA GLU A 44 1.40 0.58 -7.41
C GLU A 44 1.51 -0.89 -7.83
N ASP A 45 1.94 -1.18 -9.07
CA ASP A 45 2.13 -2.55 -9.56
C ASP A 45 3.23 -3.32 -8.79
N ARG A 46 4.23 -2.60 -8.28
CA ARG A 46 5.27 -3.18 -7.42
C ARG A 46 4.74 -3.46 -6.01
N LEU A 47 4.06 -2.48 -5.41
CA LEU A 47 3.48 -2.65 -4.08
C LEU A 47 2.43 -3.76 -4.07
N SER A 48 1.58 -3.85 -5.09
CA SER A 48 0.58 -4.93 -5.17
C SER A 48 1.21 -6.32 -5.16
N ARG A 49 2.38 -6.50 -5.79
CA ARG A 49 3.12 -7.77 -5.85
C ARG A 49 3.91 -8.09 -4.58
N ASP A 50 4.47 -7.07 -3.94
CA ASP A 50 5.36 -7.23 -2.77
C ASP A 50 4.67 -6.92 -1.43
N ILE A 51 3.33 -6.75 -1.41
CA ILE A 51 2.57 -6.60 -0.17
C ILE A 51 2.81 -7.81 0.73
N SER A 52 3.38 -7.52 1.90
CA SER A 52 3.59 -8.47 2.99
C SER A 52 2.70 -8.07 4.16
N MET A 53 2.41 -8.98 5.09
CA MET A 53 1.51 -8.67 6.22
C MET A 53 1.98 -7.45 7.02
N ASP A 54 3.28 -7.37 7.31
CA ASP A 54 3.87 -6.26 8.07
C ASP A 54 3.70 -4.91 7.35
N THR A 55 3.85 -4.91 6.02
CA THR A 55 3.79 -3.70 5.19
C THR A 55 2.41 -3.42 4.61
N ALA A 56 1.44 -4.34 4.73
CA ALA A 56 0.08 -4.19 4.22
C ALA A 56 -0.63 -3.01 4.89
N ILE A 57 -0.42 -2.82 6.20
CA ILE A 57 -1.04 -1.73 6.97
C ILE A 57 -0.48 -0.37 6.51
N SER A 58 0.85 -0.25 6.44
CA SER A 58 1.49 0.99 5.97
C SER A 58 1.13 1.30 4.52
N THR A 59 1.07 0.28 3.65
CA THR A 59 0.69 0.45 2.25
C THR A 59 -0.78 0.86 2.11
N LEU A 60 -1.68 0.29 2.90
CA LEU A 60 -3.09 0.69 2.92
C LEU A 60 -3.27 2.13 3.44
N ALA A 61 -2.50 2.51 4.47
CA ALA A 61 -2.50 3.89 4.99
C ALA A 61 -2.13 4.89 3.88
N LEU A 62 -1.08 4.57 3.12
CA LEU A 62 -0.60 5.38 2.02
C LEU A 62 -1.59 5.39 0.86
N ALA A 63 -2.20 4.25 0.52
CA ALA A 63 -3.22 4.20 -0.53
C ALA A 63 -4.41 5.13 -0.21
N GLU A 64 -4.83 5.17 1.07
CA GLU A 64 -5.91 6.07 1.52
C GLU A 64 -5.47 7.55 1.52
N GLU A 65 -4.23 7.85 1.92
CA GLU A 65 -3.72 9.23 1.91
C GLU A 65 -3.54 9.79 0.49
N LEU A 66 -3.11 8.95 -0.45
CA LEU A 66 -2.85 9.30 -1.85
C LEU A 66 -4.06 9.10 -2.77
N ASN A 67 -5.19 8.71 -2.18
CA ASN A 67 -6.47 8.43 -2.83
C ASN A 67 -6.34 7.48 -4.04
N LEU A 68 -5.50 6.47 -3.90
CA LEU A 68 -5.22 5.45 -4.91
C LEU A 68 -6.24 4.31 -4.80
N GLU A 69 -7.29 4.39 -5.60
CA GLU A 69 -8.40 3.44 -5.55
C GLU A 69 -7.96 2.01 -5.92
N GLU A 70 -7.11 1.84 -6.94
CA GLU A 70 -6.64 0.51 -7.39
C GLU A 70 -5.76 -0.18 -6.33
N LEU A 71 -4.74 0.51 -5.81
CA LEU A 71 -3.92 -0.02 -4.72
C LEU A 71 -4.76 -0.35 -3.48
N LYS A 72 -5.73 0.53 -3.16
CA LYS A 72 -6.64 0.35 -2.03
C LYS A 72 -7.48 -0.92 -2.21
N ASP A 73 -8.12 -1.11 -3.36
CA ASP A 73 -8.90 -2.31 -3.62
C ASP A 73 -8.04 -3.58 -3.59
N HIS A 74 -6.80 -3.53 -4.10
CA HIS A 74 -5.88 -4.66 -4.01
C HIS A 74 -5.49 -5.01 -2.57
N CYS A 75 -5.13 -4.00 -1.76
CA CYS A 75 -4.83 -4.15 -0.34
C CYS A 75 -6.05 -4.69 0.43
N LEU A 76 -7.25 -4.18 0.14
CA LEU A 76 -8.48 -4.64 0.74
C LEU A 76 -8.75 -6.10 0.39
N CYS A 77 -8.58 -6.49 -0.87
CA CYS A 77 -8.72 -7.88 -1.31
C CYS A 77 -7.75 -8.81 -0.56
N PHE A 78 -6.52 -8.36 -0.34
CA PHE A 78 -5.53 -9.11 0.45
C PHE A 78 -5.92 -9.22 1.93
N ILE A 79 -6.44 -8.15 2.54
CA ILE A 79 -6.85 -8.11 3.95
C ILE A 79 -8.16 -8.85 4.19
N SER A 80 -9.06 -8.89 3.20
CA SER A 80 -10.32 -9.64 3.25
C SER A 80 -10.10 -11.15 3.43
N ASP A 81 -8.91 -11.67 3.14
CA ASP A 81 -8.57 -13.04 3.48
C ASP A 81 -8.57 -13.21 5.01
N PRO A 82 -9.37 -14.13 5.57
CA PRO A 82 -9.55 -14.27 7.02
C PRO A 82 -8.24 -14.56 7.77
N LYS A 83 -7.24 -15.14 7.09
CA LYS A 83 -5.92 -15.38 7.68
C LYS A 83 -5.15 -14.09 7.90
N ASN A 84 -5.19 -13.19 6.92
CA ASN A 84 -4.54 -11.90 6.97
C ASN A 84 -5.28 -10.98 7.93
N LEU A 85 -6.61 -10.94 7.87
CA LEU A 85 -7.43 -10.18 8.80
C LEU A 85 -7.13 -10.53 10.26
N LEU A 86 -7.10 -11.83 10.59
CA LEU A 86 -6.80 -12.28 11.96
C LEU A 86 -5.40 -11.85 12.40
N LEU A 87 -4.39 -12.01 11.55
CA LEU A 87 -3.03 -11.66 11.93
C LEU A 87 -2.83 -10.14 12.08
N LEU A 88 -3.42 -9.35 11.18
CA LEU A 88 -3.35 -7.89 11.23
C LEU A 88 -4.20 -7.33 12.37
N SER A 89 -5.35 -7.93 12.68
CA SER A 89 -6.21 -7.48 13.79
C SER A 89 -5.53 -7.56 15.18
N VAL A 90 -4.45 -8.33 15.29
CA VAL A 90 -3.64 -8.43 16.52
C VAL A 90 -2.63 -7.29 16.63
N THR A 91 -2.26 -6.65 15.52
CA THR A 91 -1.30 -5.54 15.52
C THR A 91 -1.96 -4.22 15.93
N ASP A 92 -1.25 -3.45 16.76
CA ASP A 92 -1.74 -2.14 17.22
C ASP A 92 -1.83 -1.15 16.05
N GLU A 93 -0.95 -1.26 15.06
CA GLU A 93 -0.97 -0.42 13.86
C GLU A 93 -2.26 -0.56 13.07
N TYR A 94 -2.81 -1.77 12.96
CA TYR A 94 -4.09 -2.00 12.29
C TYR A 94 -5.25 -1.37 13.07
N VAL A 95 -5.26 -1.50 14.40
CA VAL A 95 -6.30 -0.91 15.25
C VAL A 95 -6.26 0.62 15.17
N GLN A 96 -5.07 1.22 15.21
CA GLN A 96 -4.89 2.66 15.05
C GLN A 96 -5.33 3.14 13.66
N LEU A 97 -4.99 2.39 12.61
CA LEU A 97 -5.40 2.70 11.25
C LEU A 97 -6.92 2.62 11.08
N MET A 98 -7.56 1.61 11.65
CA MET A 98 -9.02 1.46 11.63
C MET A 98 -9.73 2.54 12.45
N GLN A 99 -9.12 3.00 13.56
CA GLN A 99 -9.63 4.16 14.30
C GLN A 99 -9.50 5.45 13.49
N ARG A 100 -8.38 5.63 12.76
CA ARG A 100 -8.15 6.81 11.94
C ARG A 100 -9.07 6.85 10.71
N TYR A 101 -9.32 5.69 10.10
CA TYR A 101 -10.08 5.55 8.87
C TYR A 101 -11.21 4.51 9.04
N PRO A 102 -12.30 4.86 9.75
CA PRO A 102 -13.45 3.95 9.92
C PRO A 102 -14.18 3.64 8.60
N SER A 103 -13.93 4.42 7.55
CA SER A 103 -14.36 4.16 6.17
C SER A 103 -13.78 2.87 5.60
N LEU A 104 -12.51 2.57 5.88
CA LEU A 104 -11.84 1.35 5.44
C LEU A 104 -12.47 0.12 6.08
N LEU A 105 -12.76 0.18 7.38
CA LEU A 105 -13.42 -0.92 8.10
C LEU A 105 -14.78 -1.25 7.48
N LYS A 106 -15.56 -0.23 7.11
CA LYS A 106 -16.84 -0.44 6.41
C LYS A 106 -16.64 -1.09 5.05
N LYS A 107 -15.66 -0.64 4.27
CA LYS A 107 -15.38 -1.19 2.94
C LYS A 107 -14.93 -2.65 3.01
N ILE A 108 -14.07 -3.01 3.98
CA ILE A 108 -13.69 -4.42 4.25
C ILE A 108 -14.93 -5.25 4.61
N GLY A 109 -15.80 -4.72 5.49
CA GLY A 109 -17.02 -5.40 5.90
C GLY A 109 -18.00 -5.63 4.74
N ASP A 110 -18.15 -4.66 3.83
CA ASP A 110 -18.95 -4.80 2.61
C ASP A 110 -18.33 -5.82 1.64
N GLU A 111 -17.00 -5.82 1.47
CA GLU A 111 -16.30 -6.76 0.57
C GLU A 111 -16.46 -8.22 1.04
N ILE A 112 -16.32 -8.46 2.35
CA ILE A 112 -16.55 -9.79 2.95
C ILE A 112 -18.02 -10.22 2.79
N ARG A 113 -18.95 -9.27 2.81
CA ARG A 113 -20.39 -9.54 2.66
C ARG A 113 -20.80 -9.76 1.20
N GLY A 114 -20.08 -9.18 0.24
CA GLY A 114 -20.30 -9.35 -1.20
C GLY A 114 -19.84 -10.70 -1.77
N GLN A 115 -19.05 -11.48 -1.01
CA GLN A 115 -18.58 -12.81 -1.41
C GLN A 115 -19.49 -13.98 -0.98
N PHE A 116 -20.65 -13.72 -0.39
CA PHE A 116 -21.66 -14.72 -0.01
C PHE A 116 -22.97 -14.54 -0.78
#